data_AF-A0A3D4I3R2-F1
#
_entry.id   AF-A0A3D4I3R2-F1
#
_cell.length_a   1.000
_cell.length_b   1.000
_cell.length_c   1.000
_cell.angle_alpha   90.00
_cell.angle_beta   90.00
_cell.angle_gamma   90.00
#
_symmetry.space_group_name_H-M   'P 1'
#
loop_
_entity.id
_entity.type
_entity.pdbx_description
1 polymer ?
#
loop_
_entity_poly.entity_id
_entity_poly.type
_entity_poly.pdbx_seq_one_letter_code
_entity_poly.pdbx_strand_id
1 'polypeptide(L)'
;MPYSLFNSGKIFSLSELNVIYTLFLSLLAVWAYDKIENRWLKTYVIIALCILSLRGDWMFLDILYSLIFWEYRGNFKEQARWFSVASAGLVVFSAAAMALHGRHFYSQLFQAGVFLCLPILALYNGKRGGGEKSKWAFYIFYPLHLLFLGIIKVFA
;
A
#
# COMPACT_ATOMS: atom_id res chain seq x y z
N MET A 1 -0.69 -14.98 -8.03
CA MET A 1 0.04 -16.10 -8.66
C MET A 1 1.40 -16.34 -7.98
N PRO A 2 2.38 -15.40 -7.89
CA PRO A 2 3.68 -15.69 -7.24
C PRO A 2 3.67 -15.56 -5.70
N TYR A 3 2.96 -14.57 -5.16
CA TYR A 3 2.94 -14.27 -3.71
C TYR A 3 2.23 -15.35 -2.88
N SER A 4 1.06 -15.82 -3.36
CA SER A 4 0.30 -16.92 -2.76
C SER A 4 1.10 -18.22 -2.65
N LEU A 5 1.99 -18.46 -3.61
CA LEU A 5 2.87 -19.62 -3.66
C LEU A 5 4.01 -19.50 -2.63
N PHE A 6 4.56 -18.28 -2.45
CA PHE A 6 5.61 -18.00 -1.48
C PHE A 6 5.13 -18.07 -0.02
N ASN A 7 3.96 -17.50 0.28
CA ASN A 7 3.48 -17.39 1.65
C ASN A 7 2.69 -18.63 2.13
N SER A 8 1.87 -19.23 1.26
CA SER A 8 0.99 -20.36 1.66
C SER A 8 1.34 -21.70 1.03
N GLY A 9 2.32 -21.79 0.11
CA GLY A 9 2.64 -23.03 -0.62
C GLY A 9 1.51 -23.53 -1.53
N LYS A 10 0.48 -22.71 -1.79
CA LYS A 10 -0.69 -23.05 -2.63
C LYS A 10 -0.81 -22.06 -3.79
N ILE A 11 -1.14 -22.57 -4.97
CA ILE A 11 -1.23 -21.80 -6.23
C ILE A 11 -2.33 -20.71 -6.11
N PHE A 12 -3.41 -20.98 -5.38
CA PHE A 12 -4.46 -20.02 -5.04
C PHE A 12 -4.64 -19.95 -3.51
N SER A 13 -4.02 -18.95 -2.89
CA SER A 13 -4.38 -18.52 -1.54
C SER A 13 -5.18 -17.24 -1.69
N LEU A 14 -6.49 -17.30 -1.40
CA LEU A 14 -7.36 -16.13 -1.34
C LEU A 14 -7.14 -15.28 -0.08
N SER A 15 -6.25 -15.74 0.81
CA SER A 15 -5.98 -15.09 2.08
C SER A 15 -5.09 -13.86 1.93
N GLU A 16 -4.27 -13.78 0.88
CA GLU A 16 -3.38 -12.64 0.65
C GLU A 16 -3.30 -12.29 -0.84
N LEU A 17 -3.89 -11.16 -1.17
CA LEU A 17 -3.88 -10.60 -2.52
C LEU A 17 -2.68 -9.66 -2.67
N ASN A 18 -1.94 -9.84 -3.77
CA ASN A 18 -0.74 -9.07 -4.07
C ASN A 18 -0.97 -7.55 -4.08
N VAL A 19 0.10 -6.78 -3.88
CA VAL A 19 0.16 -5.31 -4.04
C VAL A 19 -0.49 -4.82 -5.36
N ILE A 20 -0.42 -5.58 -6.46
CA ILE A 20 -1.07 -5.18 -7.73
C ILE A 20 -2.60 -5.05 -7.56
N TYR A 21 -3.21 -5.90 -6.75
CA TYR A 21 -4.65 -5.85 -6.46
C TYR A 21 -4.99 -4.61 -5.61
N THR A 22 -4.21 -4.30 -4.57
CA THR A 22 -4.46 -3.10 -3.74
C THR A 22 -4.28 -1.82 -4.55
N LEU A 23 -3.29 -1.77 -5.44
CA LEU A 23 -3.09 -0.64 -6.36
C LEU A 23 -4.25 -0.48 -7.36
N PHE A 24 -4.83 -1.59 -7.83
CA PHE A 24 -6.00 -1.53 -8.69
C PHE A 24 -7.21 -0.95 -7.94
N LEU A 25 -7.44 -1.40 -6.70
CA LEU A 25 -8.52 -0.86 -5.86
C LEU A 25 -8.29 0.61 -5.50
N SER A 26 -7.06 1.02 -5.21
CA SER A 26 -6.75 2.42 -4.90
C SER A 26 -6.95 3.33 -6.11
N LEU A 27 -6.62 2.86 -7.30
CA LEU A 27 -6.93 3.56 -8.55
C LEU A 27 -8.45 3.70 -8.76
N LEU A 28 -9.21 2.63 -8.53
CA LEU A 28 -10.67 2.69 -8.58
C LEU A 28 -11.24 3.65 -7.54
N ALA A 29 -10.66 3.71 -6.33
CA ALA A 29 -11.09 4.62 -5.29
C ALA A 29 -10.89 6.08 -5.69
N VAL A 30 -9.73 6.43 -6.26
CA VAL A 30 -9.45 7.78 -6.76
C VAL A 30 -10.38 8.13 -7.93
N TRP A 31 -10.61 7.20 -8.86
CA TRP A 31 -11.52 7.41 -9.98
C TRP A 31 -12.97 7.63 -9.52
N ALA A 32 -13.45 6.81 -8.58
CA ALA A 32 -14.77 6.96 -7.98
C ALA A 32 -14.89 8.27 -7.18
N TYR A 33 -13.82 8.70 -6.52
CA TYR A 33 -13.77 9.96 -5.79
C TYR A 33 -13.97 11.17 -6.71
N ASP A 34 -13.43 11.13 -7.93
CA ASP A 34 -13.54 12.20 -8.94
C ASP A 34 -14.88 12.18 -9.69
N LYS A 35 -15.39 10.98 -10.05
CA LYS A 35 -16.61 10.85 -10.86
C LYS A 35 -17.92 10.95 -10.09
N ILE A 36 -17.93 10.61 -8.80
CA ILE A 36 -19.17 10.59 -8.01
C ILE A 36 -19.35 11.95 -7.33
N GLU A 37 -20.38 12.70 -7.74
CA GLU A 37 -20.72 13.98 -7.09
C GLU A 37 -21.44 13.77 -5.75
N ASN A 38 -22.26 12.71 -5.65
CA ASN A 38 -23.02 12.43 -4.44
C ASN A 38 -22.12 11.93 -3.30
N ARG A 39 -22.02 12.74 -2.23
CA ARG A 39 -21.17 12.47 -1.06
C ARG A 39 -21.47 11.14 -0.37
N TRP A 40 -22.73 10.75 -0.27
CA TRP A 40 -23.12 9.49 0.39
C TRP A 40 -22.71 8.28 -0.44
N LEU A 41 -23.01 8.30 -1.74
CA LEU A 41 -22.63 7.23 -2.66
C LEU A 41 -21.11 7.10 -2.74
N LYS A 42 -20.39 8.22 -2.77
CA LYS A 42 -18.93 8.26 -2.74
C LYS A 42 -18.37 7.55 -1.50
N THR A 43 -18.87 7.89 -0.31
CA THR A 43 -18.47 7.26 0.94
C THR A 43 -18.75 5.76 0.94
N TYR A 44 -19.93 5.33 0.49
CA TYR A 44 -20.26 3.90 0.40
C TYR A 44 -19.32 3.13 -0.53
N VAL A 45 -19.00 3.69 -1.71
CA VAL A 45 -18.08 3.06 -2.65
C VAL A 45 -16.68 2.96 -2.06
N ILE A 46 -16.18 4.02 -1.42
CA ILE A 46 -14.86 4.01 -0.78
C ILE A 46 -14.82 2.99 0.37
N ILE A 47 -15.85 2.93 1.21
CA ILE A 47 -15.96 1.95 2.29
C ILE A 47 -15.96 0.53 1.72
N ALA A 48 -16.74 0.27 0.66
CA ALA A 48 -16.75 -1.04 0.00
C ALA A 48 -15.37 -1.42 -0.55
N LEU A 49 -14.66 -0.48 -1.18
CA LEU A 49 -13.30 -0.70 -1.67
C LEU A 49 -12.31 -0.93 -0.51
N CYS A 50 -12.43 -0.21 0.60
CA CYS A 50 -11.63 -0.44 1.80
C CYS A 50 -11.83 -1.85 2.36
N ILE A 51 -13.07 -2.33 2.44
CA ILE A 51 -13.39 -3.70 2.89
C ILE A 51 -12.77 -4.73 1.94
N LEU A 52 -12.87 -4.51 0.62
CA LEU A 52 -12.25 -5.39 -0.37
C LEU A 52 -10.72 -5.38 -0.31
N SER A 53 -10.13 -4.25 0.09
CA SER A 53 -8.69 -4.07 0.22
C SER A 53 -8.13 -4.69 1.50
N LEU A 54 -8.96 -5.06 2.49
CA LEU A 54 -8.51 -5.72 3.73
C LEU A 54 -7.75 -7.03 3.47
N ARG A 55 -8.01 -7.71 2.35
CA ARG A 55 -7.27 -8.92 1.95
C ARG A 55 -5.99 -8.65 1.17
N GLY A 56 -5.66 -7.39 0.93
CA GLY A 56 -4.48 -6.99 0.19
C GLY A 56 -3.30 -6.68 1.11
N ASP A 57 -2.08 -6.70 0.53
CA ASP A 57 -0.81 -6.52 1.26
C ASP A 57 -0.77 -5.30 2.20
N TRP A 58 -1.33 -4.16 1.76
CA TRP A 58 -1.35 -2.90 2.54
C TRP A 58 -2.74 -2.57 3.10
N MET A 59 -3.65 -3.55 3.12
CA MET A 59 -5.01 -3.38 3.63
C MET A 59 -5.70 -2.14 3.00
N PHE A 60 -6.43 -1.36 3.79
CA PHE A 60 -7.05 -0.10 3.35
C PHE A 60 -6.08 1.09 3.29
N LEU A 61 -4.83 0.94 3.75
CA LEU A 61 -3.86 2.04 3.81
C LEU A 61 -3.47 2.52 2.41
N ASP A 62 -3.36 1.61 1.43
CA ASP A 62 -3.10 1.98 0.04
C ASP A 62 -4.17 2.91 -0.53
N ILE A 63 -5.44 2.65 -0.21
CA ILE A 63 -6.57 3.51 -0.60
C ILE A 63 -6.46 4.85 0.13
N LEU A 64 -6.22 4.82 1.44
CA LEU A 64 -6.10 6.03 2.26
C LEU A 64 -4.96 6.94 1.77
N TYR A 65 -3.78 6.39 1.54
CA TYR A 65 -2.63 7.13 1.02
C TYR A 65 -2.90 7.67 -0.38
N SER A 66 -3.50 6.87 -1.27
CA SER A 66 -3.84 7.32 -2.62
C SER A 66 -4.82 8.50 -2.60
N LEU A 67 -5.82 8.47 -1.72
CA LEU A 67 -6.77 9.57 -1.53
C LEU A 67 -6.10 10.81 -0.92
N ILE A 68 -5.24 10.65 0.08
CA ILE A 68 -4.46 11.77 0.66
C ILE A 68 -3.58 12.43 -0.41
N PHE A 69 -2.85 11.63 -1.20
CA PHE A 69 -2.00 12.16 -2.26
C PHE A 69 -2.80 12.82 -3.39
N TRP A 70 -4.00 12.31 -3.68
CA TRP A 70 -4.91 12.88 -4.67
C TRP A 70 -5.49 14.22 -4.20
N GLU A 71 -6.08 14.28 -3.01
CA GLU A 71 -6.76 15.46 -2.48
C GLU A 71 -5.78 16.62 -2.26
N TYR A 72 -4.62 16.36 -1.65
CA TYR A 72 -3.63 17.39 -1.34
C TYR A 72 -2.59 17.59 -2.44
N ARG A 73 -2.88 17.14 -3.67
CA ARG A 73 -1.96 17.24 -4.80
C ARG A 73 -1.55 18.70 -5.05
N GLY A 74 -0.25 18.96 -4.94
CA GLY A 74 0.34 20.29 -5.13
C GLY A 74 0.69 21.02 -3.84
N ASN A 75 0.25 20.54 -2.68
CA ASN A 75 0.65 21.08 -1.38
C ASN A 75 1.40 20.02 -0.57
N PHE A 76 2.74 19.99 -0.74
CA PHE A 76 3.60 19.02 -0.07
C PHE A 76 3.47 19.05 1.46
N LYS A 77 3.24 20.23 2.05
CA LYS A 77 3.12 20.37 3.52
C LYS A 77 1.90 19.64 4.05
N GLU A 78 0.75 19.79 3.39
CA GLU A 78 -0.47 19.07 3.77
C GLU A 78 -0.39 17.58 3.44
N GLN A 79 0.17 17.20 2.28
CA GLN A 79 0.41 15.79 1.95
C GLN A 79 1.28 15.11 3.01
N ALA A 80 2.42 15.71 3.35
CA ALA A 80 3.33 15.16 4.34
C ALA A 80 2.70 15.08 5.72
N ARG A 81 1.89 16.08 6.11
CA ARG A 81 1.17 16.10 7.38
C ARG A 81 0.18 14.94 7.47
N TRP A 82 -0.74 14.81 6.51
CA TRP A 82 -1.77 13.76 6.55
C TRP A 82 -1.18 12.36 6.37
N PHE A 83 -0.18 12.22 5.49
CA PHE A 83 0.59 10.98 5.36
C PHE A 83 1.29 10.60 6.66
N SER A 84 1.90 11.57 7.35
CA SER A 84 2.57 11.32 8.63
C SER A 84 1.60 10.93 9.73
N VAL A 85 0.43 11.59 9.80
CA VAL A 85 -0.62 11.25 10.76
C VAL A 85 -1.13 9.83 10.52
N ALA A 86 -1.44 9.47 9.27
CA ALA A 86 -1.89 8.12 8.92
C ALA A 86 -0.81 7.05 9.23
N SER A 87 0.45 7.33 8.88
CA SER A 87 1.57 6.40 9.11
C SER A 87 1.95 6.29 10.59
N ALA A 88 1.87 7.38 11.36
CA ALA A 88 2.04 7.34 12.81
C ALA A 88 0.93 6.50 13.47
N GLY A 89 -0.32 6.68 13.02
CA GLY A 89 -1.46 5.87 13.46
C GLY A 89 -1.23 4.37 13.23
N LEU A 90 -0.69 4.01 12.05
CA LEU A 90 -0.29 2.63 11.74
C LEU A 90 0.76 2.10 12.71
N VAL A 91 1.87 2.83 12.90
CA VAL A 91 2.97 2.38 13.77
C VAL A 91 2.49 2.22 15.21
N VAL A 92 1.71 3.17 15.72
CA VAL A 92 1.13 3.12 17.07
C VAL A 92 0.16 1.96 17.22
N PHE A 93 -0.75 1.78 16.25
CA PHE A 93 -1.71 0.67 16.27
C PHE A 93 -1.01 -0.68 16.26
N SER A 94 -0.01 -0.86 15.39
CA SER A 94 0.78 -2.09 15.30
C SER A 94 1.60 -2.35 16.57
N ALA A 95 2.23 -1.31 17.14
CA ALA A 95 2.96 -1.43 18.40
C ALA A 95 2.03 -1.78 19.57
N ALA A 96 0.87 -1.14 19.66
CA ALA A 96 -0.14 -1.42 20.68
C ALA A 96 -0.70 -2.84 20.54
N ALA A 97 -1.01 -3.29 19.32
CA ALA A 97 -1.47 -4.64 19.05
C ALA A 97 -0.44 -5.68 19.53
N MET A 98 0.85 -5.46 19.28
CA MET A 98 1.91 -6.36 19.75
C MET A 98 2.10 -6.34 21.27
N ALA A 99 2.00 -5.17 21.89
CA ALA A 99 2.07 -5.03 23.34
C ALA A 99 0.92 -5.80 24.03
N LEU A 100 -0.30 -5.74 23.49
CA LEU A 100 -1.44 -6.51 23.97
C LEU A 100 -1.26 -8.03 23.82
N HIS A 101 -0.50 -8.47 22.81
CA HIS A 101 -0.16 -9.87 22.60
C HIS A 101 1.09 -10.34 23.39
N GLY A 102 1.60 -9.51 24.30
CA GLY A 102 2.75 -9.83 25.16
C GLY A 102 4.08 -9.92 24.43
N ARG A 103 4.18 -9.37 23.21
CA ARG A 103 5.41 -9.34 22.41
C ARG A 103 6.11 -7.99 22.55
N HIS A 104 7.41 -7.97 22.23
CA HIS A 104 8.21 -6.76 22.29
C HIS A 104 7.71 -5.69 21.31
N PHE A 105 7.49 -4.46 21.81
CA PHE A 105 7.01 -3.33 21.03
C PHE A 105 7.91 -2.97 19.84
N TYR A 106 9.22 -3.21 19.96
CA TYR A 106 10.20 -2.90 18.93
C TYR A 106 10.11 -3.79 17.68
N SER A 107 9.40 -4.92 17.76
CA SER A 107 9.20 -5.83 16.63
C SER A 107 8.50 -5.20 15.42
N GLN A 108 7.73 -4.11 15.63
CA GLN A 108 6.98 -3.42 14.57
C GLN A 108 7.60 -2.07 14.17
N LEU A 109 8.78 -1.72 14.70
CA LEU A 109 9.45 -0.46 14.35
C LEU A 109 9.83 -0.36 12.88
N PHE A 110 9.96 -1.50 12.17
CA PHE A 110 10.22 -1.51 10.73
C PHE A 110 9.14 -0.75 9.94
N GLN A 111 7.91 -0.66 10.45
CA GLN A 111 6.83 0.11 9.83
C GLN A 111 7.11 1.61 9.77
N ALA A 112 7.99 2.13 10.65
CA ALA A 112 8.47 3.51 10.55
C ALA A 112 9.30 3.77 9.28
N GLY A 113 9.71 2.73 8.56
CA GLY A 113 10.33 2.85 7.25
C GLY A 113 9.47 3.61 6.22
N VAL A 114 8.15 3.63 6.40
CA VAL A 114 7.21 4.39 5.56
C VAL A 114 7.54 5.90 5.55
N PHE A 115 8.10 6.45 6.62
CA PHE A 115 8.51 7.86 6.68
C PHE A 115 9.65 8.20 5.73
N LEU A 116 10.46 7.23 5.28
CA LEU A 116 11.50 7.47 4.26
C LEU A 116 10.89 7.87 2.90
N CYS A 117 9.58 7.67 2.68
CA CYS A 117 8.90 8.18 1.51
C CYS A 117 8.91 9.71 1.46
N LEU A 118 8.84 10.40 2.60
CA LEU A 118 8.76 11.87 2.68
C LEU A 118 9.99 12.60 2.12
N PRO A 119 11.25 12.28 2.51
CA PRO A 119 12.41 12.94 1.93
C PRO A 119 12.55 12.66 0.44
N ILE A 120 12.20 11.45 -0.03
CA ILE A 120 12.20 11.11 -1.45
C ILE A 120 11.16 11.96 -2.20
N LEU A 121 9.97 12.11 -1.63
CA LEU A 121 8.90 12.93 -2.19
C LEU A 121 9.23 14.43 -2.16
N ALA A 122 9.97 14.90 -1.16
CA ALA A 122 10.45 16.29 -1.08
C ALA A 122 11.43 16.64 -2.20
N LEU A 123 12.24 15.66 -2.63
CA LEU A 123 13.18 15.80 -3.75
C LEU A 123 12.51 15.57 -5.12
N TYR A 124 11.21 15.27 -5.15
CA TYR A 124 10.51 14.95 -6.39
C TYR A 124 10.14 16.21 -7.17
N ASN A 125 10.66 16.31 -8.39
CA ASN A 125 10.48 17.46 -9.28
C ASN A 125 9.08 17.57 -9.93
N GLY A 126 8.09 16.78 -9.50
CA GLY A 126 6.73 16.77 -10.05
C GLY A 126 6.58 16.16 -11.45
N LYS A 127 7.69 15.91 -12.15
CA LYS A 127 7.72 15.27 -13.47
C LYS A 127 7.74 13.76 -13.34
N ARG A 128 6.96 13.07 -14.18
CA ARG A 128 6.95 11.60 -14.25
C ARG A 128 8.37 11.09 -14.48
N GLY A 129 8.87 10.28 -13.56
CA GLY A 129 10.20 9.66 -13.66
C GLY A 129 10.23 8.50 -14.66
N GLY A 130 11.28 8.45 -15.48
CA GLY A 130 11.53 7.38 -16.45
C GLY A 130 10.79 7.51 -17.79
N GLY A 131 11.23 6.75 -18.80
CA GLY A 131 10.58 6.68 -20.12
C GLY A 131 9.39 5.71 -20.15
N GLU A 132 8.75 5.51 -21.31
CA GLU A 132 7.58 4.63 -21.47
C GLU A 132 7.79 3.21 -20.92
N LYS A 133 9.05 2.73 -20.94
CA LYS A 133 9.44 1.40 -20.48
C LYS A 133 9.54 1.26 -18.95
N SER A 134 9.58 2.36 -18.19
CA SER A 134 9.72 2.31 -16.73
C SER A 134 8.51 1.65 -16.06
N LYS A 135 7.32 1.73 -16.68
CA LYS A 135 6.12 1.03 -16.21
C LYS A 135 6.35 -0.48 -16.15
N TRP A 136 6.96 -1.04 -17.20
CA TRP A 136 7.21 -2.48 -17.30
C TRP A 136 8.26 -2.97 -16.30
N ALA A 137 9.22 -2.11 -15.92
CA ALA A 137 10.21 -2.47 -14.92
C ALA A 137 9.55 -2.92 -13.62
N PHE A 138 8.55 -2.18 -13.12
CA PHE A 138 7.80 -2.59 -11.92
C PHE A 138 7.00 -3.87 -12.14
N TYR A 139 6.25 -3.97 -13.25
CA TYR A 139 5.40 -5.14 -13.54
C TYR A 139 6.19 -6.43 -13.78
N ILE A 140 7.43 -6.35 -14.27
CA ILE A 140 8.31 -7.51 -14.50
C ILE A 140 9.12 -7.81 -13.24
N PHE A 141 9.67 -6.79 -12.58
CA PHE A 141 10.44 -6.96 -11.35
C PHE A 141 9.59 -7.59 -10.24
N TYR A 142 8.33 -7.18 -10.11
CA TYR A 142 7.44 -7.65 -9.04
C TYR A 142 7.24 -9.19 -9.00
N PRO A 143 6.83 -9.87 -10.09
CA PRO A 143 6.74 -11.33 -10.10
C PRO A 143 8.11 -12.01 -10.04
N LEU A 144 9.17 -11.39 -10.59
CA LEU A 144 10.50 -12.00 -10.70
C LEU A 144 11.22 -12.10 -9.35
N HIS A 145 11.21 -11.05 -8.53
CA HIS A 145 11.86 -11.11 -7.22
C HIS A 145 11.13 -12.07 -6.26
N LEU A 146 9.79 -12.16 -6.34
CA LEU A 146 9.02 -13.16 -5.59
C LEU A 146 9.33 -14.59 -6.03
N LEU A 147 9.52 -14.82 -7.33
CA LEU A 147 9.94 -16.11 -7.85
C LEU A 147 11.35 -16.46 -7.34
N PHE A 148 12.28 -15.51 -7.37
CA PHE A 148 13.64 -15.71 -6.86
C PHE A 148 13.68 -16.03 -5.36
N LEU A 149 12.93 -15.28 -4.54
CA LEU A 149 12.78 -15.57 -3.11
C LEU A 149 12.10 -16.93 -2.86
N GLY A 150 11.12 -17.30 -3.69
CA GLY A 150 10.49 -18.62 -3.67
C GLY A 150 11.47 -19.75 -3.96
N ILE A 151 12.35 -19.58 -4.95
CA ILE A 151 13.43 -20.54 -5.24
C ILE A 151 14.38 -20.65 -4.05
N ILE A 152 14.88 -19.54 -3.51
CA ILE A 152 15.78 -19.57 -2.33
C ILE A 152 15.14 -20.33 -1.18
N LYS A 153 13.86 -20.07 -0.87
CA LYS A 153 13.14 -20.75 0.22
C LYS A 153 12.95 -22.25 0.01
N VAL A 154 12.95 -22.73 -1.24
CA VAL A 154 12.85 -24.16 -1.56
C VAL A 154 14.22 -24.86 -1.49
N PHE A 155 15.30 -24.14 -1.79
CA PHE A 155 16.66 -24.68 -1.85
C PHE A 155 17.52 -24.39 -0.60
N ALA A 156 17.05 -23.57 0.34
CA ALA A 156 17.68 -23.28 1.63
C ALA A 156 16.93 -23.96 2.78
#